data_AF-A0A396LBE6-F1
#
_entry.id   AF-A0A396LBE6-F1
#
_cell.length_a   1.000
_cell.length_b   1.000
_cell.length_c   1.000
_cell.angle_alpha   90.00
_cell.angle_beta   90.00
_cell.angle_gamma   90.00
#
_symmetry.space_group_name_H-M   'P 1'
#
loop_
_entity.id
_entity.type
_entity.pdbx_description
1 polymer ?
#
loop_
_entity_poly.entity_id
_entity_poly.type
_entity_poly.pdbx_seq_one_letter_code
_entity_poly.pdbx_strand_id
1 'polypeptide(L)'
;MKQTTLTQRLLSAIVALCMVLSVCAPALAAEPEIGSAAMITLTKGGTTTGLKMPEGNVSLSAEYRKTYLIYEPAGKAEFFAEGAEEQKIHEALPGTRIIAKVPDSELNDYRQFNMWQLASEKELVKPDQNWQDKQSFCFTMPEGDVELRAFFTTLYDVNVTHGTIVDENGDTGTSKKIVKPGQLVTVRAESTEENPFLQWTYTGKAPVEPDDGWPEGGWQTSKEFTFKMPEGTVTLEAQRDQLYKVSINDSLGSVTINGEPRSSLWVKEGETVTVATTLKDGYWMEFTNWTAQDGSAAPMEPDEGWQTSTAFTFKMPAGDVSLTAQWSASPVAKPDPDEPLDEDFGVEPAPMDTAGGTIAAVAVGGAAIWGGYEIATRVILHSLLPEGTAIPANRGQLALLVWNTAGRPEPAGAPAFVDVTDPDTAKAAQWCTEQGTMAAKGDRFEPEGWTPKFKVIEVWNKAFPAA
;
A
#
# COMPACT_ATOMS: atom_id res chain seq x y z
N MET A 1 -12.61 65.40 43.81
CA MET A 1 -11.88 66.04 42.69
C MET A 1 -11.63 64.98 41.62
N LYS A 2 -12.13 65.23 40.39
CA LYS A 2 -11.76 64.64 39.07
C LYS A 2 -12.05 63.13 38.87
N GLN A 3 -13.18 62.68 38.30
CA GLN A 3 -13.72 62.78 36.93
C GLN A 3 -12.86 62.15 35.80
N THR A 4 -13.39 61.03 35.25
CA THR A 4 -13.43 60.53 33.84
C THR A 4 -12.10 60.21 33.14
N THR A 5 -11.94 59.08 32.43
CA THR A 5 -12.73 58.60 31.27
C THR A 5 -12.52 57.10 31.02
N LEU A 6 -13.61 56.39 30.73
CA LEU A 6 -13.67 54.98 30.32
C LEU A 6 -13.79 54.95 28.78
N THR A 7 -12.84 54.32 28.10
CA THR A 7 -12.81 54.21 26.63
C THR A 7 -13.39 52.87 26.21
N GLN A 8 -14.16 52.90 25.11
CA GLN A 8 -14.37 51.81 24.16
C GLN A 8 -15.60 50.90 24.38
N ARG A 9 -16.77 51.40 23.97
CA ARG A 9 -17.79 50.65 23.22
C ARG A 9 -18.84 51.59 22.60
N LEU A 10 -19.27 51.23 21.38
CA LEU A 10 -20.39 51.75 20.58
C LEU A 10 -20.25 53.13 19.90
N LEU A 11 -20.13 53.13 18.57
CA LEU A 11 -21.18 53.56 17.62
C LEU A 11 -20.59 53.75 16.20
N SER A 12 -20.88 52.78 15.33
CA SER A 12 -20.78 52.94 13.89
C SER A 12 -22.02 53.71 13.40
N ALA A 13 -21.82 54.92 12.88
CA ALA A 13 -22.83 55.67 12.13
C ALA A 13 -22.15 56.62 11.15
N ILE A 14 -21.78 56.10 9.98
CA ILE A 14 -21.31 56.83 8.78
C ILE A 14 -21.84 55.96 7.62
N VAL A 15 -22.76 56.34 6.72
CA VAL A 15 -23.12 57.62 6.12
C VAL A 15 -24.64 57.70 5.97
N ALA A 16 -25.31 58.58 6.71
CA ALA A 16 -26.62 59.10 6.32
C ALA A 16 -26.48 60.61 6.20
N LEU A 17 -26.34 61.04 4.94
CA LEU A 17 -26.49 62.39 4.41
C LEU A 17 -26.80 63.48 5.48
N CYS A 18 -25.78 64.26 5.84
CA CYS A 18 -25.92 65.41 6.74
C CYS A 18 -26.96 66.42 6.20
N MET A 19 -28.20 66.35 6.67
CA MET A 19 -29.02 67.56 6.84
C MET A 19 -28.70 68.14 8.20
N VAL A 20 -27.73 69.05 8.22
CA VAL A 20 -27.46 69.93 9.36
C VAL A 20 -28.64 70.90 9.45
N LEU A 21 -29.62 70.63 10.31
CA LEU A 21 -30.52 71.67 10.80
C LEU A 21 -29.74 72.55 11.78
N SER A 22 -28.89 73.43 11.23
CA SER A 22 -28.27 74.51 11.99
C SER A 22 -29.31 75.59 12.19
N VAL A 23 -30.02 75.55 13.32
CA VAL A 23 -30.80 76.70 13.78
C VAL A 23 -29.81 77.71 14.34
N CYS A 24 -29.20 78.51 13.46
CA CYS A 24 -28.51 79.72 13.90
C CYS A 24 -29.58 80.73 14.30
N ALA A 25 -29.80 80.89 15.61
CA ALA A 25 -30.42 82.10 16.12
C ALA A 25 -29.49 83.29 15.81
N PRO A 26 -29.91 84.32 15.07
CA PRO A 26 -29.11 85.54 14.97
C PRO A 26 -29.07 86.19 16.35
N ALA A 27 -27.87 86.44 16.86
CA ALA A 27 -27.67 87.29 18.01
C ALA A 27 -28.38 88.64 17.77
N LEU A 28 -29.20 89.07 18.73
CA LEU A 28 -29.76 90.42 18.80
C LEU A 28 -28.62 91.44 18.74
N ALA A 29 -28.49 92.16 17.63
CA ALA A 29 -28.03 93.55 17.61
C ALA A 29 -28.29 94.15 16.22
N ALA A 30 -28.96 95.31 16.24
CA ALA A 30 -29.23 96.23 15.13
C ALA A 30 -30.33 95.81 14.13
N GLU A 31 -31.48 96.48 14.26
CA GLU A 31 -32.42 96.72 13.16
C GLU A 31 -31.69 97.36 11.97
N PRO A 32 -32.04 96.93 10.75
CA PRO A 32 -32.67 97.87 9.85
C PRO A 32 -33.99 97.31 9.28
N GLU A 33 -34.93 98.22 9.06
CA GLU A 33 -36.14 97.97 8.30
C GLU A 33 -35.82 97.34 6.94
N ILE A 34 -36.59 96.33 6.53
CA ILE A 34 -37.12 96.09 5.18
C ILE A 34 -38.05 94.87 5.26
N GLY A 35 -39.27 95.00 4.73
CA GLY A 35 -40.23 93.92 4.60
C GLY A 35 -39.67 92.75 3.80
N SER A 36 -39.52 91.60 4.45
CA SER A 36 -39.30 90.31 3.81
C SER A 36 -39.70 89.23 4.80
N ALA A 37 -40.68 88.41 4.44
CA ALA A 37 -41.14 87.27 5.23
C ALA A 37 -39.95 86.42 5.71
N ALA A 38 -40.00 85.92 6.95
CA ALA A 38 -39.03 84.93 7.44
C ALA A 38 -39.05 83.73 6.48
N MET A 39 -37.98 83.56 5.71
CA MET A 39 -37.83 82.49 4.73
C MET A 39 -37.12 81.32 5.42
N ILE A 40 -37.76 80.15 5.44
CA ILE A 40 -37.06 78.90 5.76
C ILE A 40 -36.39 78.43 4.47
N THR A 41 -35.08 78.29 4.49
CA THR A 41 -34.30 77.70 3.40
C THR A 41 -34.09 76.21 3.65
N LEU A 42 -34.61 75.37 2.75
CA LEU A 42 -34.33 73.95 2.72
C LEU A 42 -33.28 73.68 1.65
N THR A 43 -32.16 73.08 2.05
CA THR A 43 -31.07 72.73 1.13
C THR A 43 -30.97 71.21 1.02
N LYS A 44 -31.17 70.65 -0.18
CA LYS A 44 -30.97 69.22 -0.47
C LYS A 44 -30.09 69.08 -1.72
N GLY A 45 -28.96 68.39 -1.60
CA GLY A 45 -28.04 68.17 -2.73
C GLY A 45 -27.51 69.46 -3.37
N GLY A 46 -27.29 70.52 -2.58
CA GLY A 46 -26.78 71.81 -3.07
C GLY A 46 -27.82 72.72 -3.73
N THR A 47 -29.08 72.29 -3.85
CA THR A 47 -30.19 73.14 -4.33
C THR A 47 -30.97 73.69 -3.13
N THR A 48 -31.14 75.02 -3.09
CA THR A 48 -31.86 75.71 -2.02
C THR A 48 -33.25 76.09 -2.51
N THR A 49 -34.29 75.61 -1.82
CA THR A 49 -35.67 76.04 -2.06
C THR A 49 -36.12 76.92 -0.90
N GLY A 50 -36.54 78.15 -1.22
CA GLY A 50 -37.08 79.08 -0.23
C GLY A 50 -38.57 78.82 -0.02
N LEU A 51 -38.96 78.50 1.21
CA LEU A 51 -40.36 78.42 1.61
C LEU A 51 -40.79 79.75 2.23
N LYS A 52 -41.81 80.37 1.63
CA LYS A 52 -42.46 81.55 2.22
C LYS A 52 -43.34 81.10 3.38
N MET A 53 -43.02 81.53 4.60
CA MET A 53 -43.83 81.22 5.79
C MET A 53 -45.28 81.73 5.62
N PRO A 54 -46.30 80.87 5.75
CA PRO A 54 -47.69 81.31 5.86
C PRO A 54 -47.96 81.98 7.22
N GLU A 55 -49.05 82.75 7.33
CA GLU A 55 -49.43 83.52 8.54
C GLU A 55 -49.90 82.65 9.74
N GLY A 56 -49.69 81.33 9.70
CA GLY A 56 -50.09 80.39 10.75
C GLY A 56 -48.95 79.46 11.19
N ASN A 57 -49.18 78.71 12.28
CA ASN A 57 -48.20 77.75 12.79
C ASN A 57 -47.85 76.70 11.71
N VAL A 58 -46.57 76.59 11.36
CA VAL A 58 -46.06 75.59 10.44
C VAL A 58 -45.49 74.41 11.23
N SER A 59 -45.91 73.20 10.88
CA SER A 59 -45.28 71.96 11.34
C SER A 59 -44.56 71.30 10.18
N LEU A 60 -43.27 71.05 10.34
CA LEU A 60 -42.46 70.25 9.41
C LEU A 60 -42.31 68.85 10.03
N SER A 61 -42.66 67.81 9.28
CA SER A 61 -42.36 66.43 9.66
C SER A 61 -41.42 65.83 8.62
N ALA A 62 -40.39 65.13 9.09
CA ALA A 62 -39.52 64.33 8.24
C ALA A 62 -40.14 62.94 8.09
N GLU A 63 -40.56 62.60 6.88
CA GLU A 63 -40.94 61.22 6.54
C GLU A 63 -39.68 60.43 6.17
N TYR A 64 -39.20 59.62 7.11
CA TYR A 64 -38.12 58.69 6.85
C TYR A 64 -38.66 57.47 6.12
N ARG A 65 -37.98 57.05 5.04
CA ARG A 65 -38.28 55.77 4.41
C ARG A 65 -37.95 54.66 5.40
N LYS A 66 -38.90 53.77 5.63
CA LYS A 66 -38.74 52.62 6.52
C LYS A 66 -37.74 51.63 5.91
N THR A 67 -36.69 51.30 6.66
CA THR A 67 -35.82 50.16 6.38
C THR A 67 -36.39 48.90 7.03
N TYR A 68 -35.96 47.75 6.53
CA TYR A 68 -36.33 46.44 7.04
C TYR A 68 -35.08 45.61 7.28
N LEU A 69 -35.14 44.70 8.24
CA LEU A 69 -34.00 43.88 8.64
C LEU A 69 -33.76 42.74 7.64
N ILE A 70 -32.49 42.39 7.42
CA ILE A 70 -32.08 41.15 6.76
C ILE A 70 -31.06 40.47 7.67
N TYR A 71 -31.32 39.23 8.06
CA TYR A 71 -30.43 38.52 8.97
C TYR A 71 -30.49 37.00 8.80
N GLU A 72 -29.44 36.34 9.29
CA GLU A 72 -29.36 34.90 9.53
C GLU A 72 -28.97 34.75 11.01
N PRO A 73 -29.81 34.14 11.85
CA PRO A 73 -29.65 34.19 13.30
C PRO A 73 -28.42 33.45 13.83
N ALA A 74 -27.88 32.48 13.08
CA ALA A 74 -26.69 31.72 13.47
C ALA A 74 -25.36 32.36 13.01
N GLY A 75 -25.40 33.51 12.33
CA GLY A 75 -24.22 34.19 11.79
C GLY A 75 -23.55 33.46 10.63
N LYS A 76 -24.26 32.55 9.96
CA LYS A 76 -23.76 31.74 8.83
C LYS A 76 -24.02 32.35 7.46
N ALA A 77 -24.42 33.62 7.44
CA ALA A 77 -24.65 34.39 6.24
C ALA A 77 -24.09 35.80 6.37
N GLU A 78 -23.68 36.34 5.23
CA GLU A 78 -23.36 37.74 5.06
C GLU A 78 -24.26 38.33 3.99
N PHE A 79 -24.65 39.58 4.19
CA PHE A 79 -25.52 40.31 3.29
C PHE A 79 -24.83 41.59 2.84
N PHE A 80 -24.94 41.88 1.55
CA PHE A 80 -24.33 43.04 0.92
C PHE A 80 -25.33 43.73 -0.01
N ALA A 81 -25.18 45.03 -0.22
CA ALA A 81 -25.88 45.71 -1.30
C ALA A 81 -25.12 45.46 -2.62
N GLU A 82 -25.84 45.16 -3.69
CA GLU A 82 -25.25 44.99 -5.02
C GLU A 82 -24.50 46.28 -5.44
N GLY A 83 -23.21 46.18 -5.74
CA GLY A 83 -22.32 47.32 -6.01
C GLY A 83 -21.59 47.90 -4.79
N ALA A 84 -21.79 47.36 -3.58
CA ALA A 84 -21.08 47.72 -2.35
C ALA A 84 -20.72 46.48 -1.51
N GLU A 85 -20.09 45.49 -2.16
CA GLU A 85 -19.79 44.16 -1.60
C GLU A 85 -18.75 44.15 -0.47
N GLU A 86 -18.11 45.29 -0.19
CA GLU A 86 -17.14 45.40 0.91
C GLU A 86 -17.80 45.72 2.26
N GLN A 87 -19.08 46.11 2.27
CA GLN A 87 -19.78 46.53 3.48
C GLN A 87 -20.98 45.62 3.78
N LYS A 88 -20.86 44.86 4.88
CA LYS A 88 -21.96 44.04 5.39
C LYS A 88 -23.12 44.93 5.83
N ILE A 89 -24.34 44.52 5.48
CA ILE A 89 -25.58 45.20 5.83
C ILE A 89 -26.48 44.28 6.67
N HIS A 90 -27.28 44.88 7.55
CA HIS A 90 -28.28 44.18 8.36
C HIS A 90 -29.69 44.76 8.18
N GLU A 91 -29.79 45.84 7.40
CA GLU A 91 -31.04 46.47 7.03
C GLU A 91 -30.92 47.06 5.62
N ALA A 92 -32.05 47.14 4.91
CA ALA A 92 -32.11 47.75 3.60
C ALA A 92 -33.48 48.42 3.35
N LEU A 93 -33.50 49.36 2.42
CA LEU A 93 -34.74 49.91 1.88
C LEU A 93 -35.41 48.88 0.95
N PRO A 94 -36.75 48.83 0.92
CA PRO A 94 -37.48 48.07 -0.10
C PRO A 94 -37.01 48.43 -1.51
N GLY A 95 -36.84 47.43 -2.37
CA GLY A 95 -36.36 47.61 -3.73
C GLY A 95 -34.83 47.58 -3.89
N THR A 96 -34.06 47.65 -2.81
CA THR A 96 -32.59 47.48 -2.88
C THR A 96 -32.24 46.06 -3.33
N ARG A 97 -31.27 45.91 -4.23
CA ARG A 97 -30.71 44.60 -4.60
C ARG A 97 -29.71 44.14 -3.54
N ILE A 98 -29.92 42.95 -3.03
CA ILE A 98 -29.18 42.34 -1.93
C ILE A 98 -28.49 41.09 -2.45
N ILE A 99 -27.24 40.90 -2.04
CA ILE A 99 -26.46 39.68 -2.24
C ILE A 99 -26.42 38.97 -0.89
N ALA A 100 -26.96 37.75 -0.82
CA ALA A 100 -26.82 36.86 0.32
C ALA A 100 -25.74 35.84 0.00
N LYS A 101 -24.73 35.71 0.88
CA LYS A 101 -23.55 34.88 0.68
C LYS A 101 -23.22 34.08 1.94
N VAL A 102 -22.82 32.83 1.77
CA VAL A 102 -22.17 32.04 2.82
C VAL A 102 -20.76 32.60 3.07
N PRO A 103 -20.38 32.95 4.32
CA PRO A 103 -19.04 33.43 4.64
C PRO A 103 -17.96 32.44 4.19
N ASP A 104 -16.84 32.94 3.68
CA ASP A 104 -15.71 32.07 3.27
C ASP A 104 -15.17 31.26 4.47
N SER A 105 -15.32 31.75 5.70
CA SER A 105 -14.97 31.00 6.92
C SER A 105 -15.82 29.75 7.17
N GLU A 106 -17.02 29.67 6.59
CA GLU A 106 -17.90 28.51 6.68
C GLU A 106 -17.62 27.49 5.56
N LEU A 107 -16.92 27.89 4.49
CA LEU A 107 -16.56 27.03 3.37
C LEU A 107 -15.21 26.37 3.63
N ASN A 108 -15.23 25.11 4.08
CA ASN A 108 -14.05 24.30 4.29
C ASN A 108 -14.34 22.82 3.98
N ASP A 109 -13.29 22.00 3.95
CA ASP A 109 -13.37 20.58 3.60
C ASP A 109 -14.27 19.75 4.53
N TYR A 110 -14.63 20.26 5.71
CA TYR A 110 -15.47 19.57 6.70
C TYR A 110 -16.88 20.14 6.83
N ARG A 111 -17.23 21.16 6.03
CA ARG A 111 -18.58 21.74 6.02
C ARG A 111 -19.07 21.84 4.59
N GLN A 112 -20.08 21.03 4.27
CA GLN A 112 -20.77 21.16 3.01
C GLN A 112 -22.01 22.04 3.18
N PHE A 113 -22.12 23.09 2.38
CA PHE A 113 -23.37 23.85 2.24
C PHE A 113 -24.44 22.95 1.60
N ASN A 114 -25.61 22.88 2.24
CA ASN A 114 -26.74 22.10 1.75
C ASN A 114 -27.71 23.00 0.99
N MET A 115 -28.30 23.97 1.68
CA MET A 115 -29.33 24.85 1.13
C MET A 115 -29.60 26.07 2.01
N TRP A 116 -30.24 27.07 1.42
CA TRP A 116 -30.91 28.15 2.12
C TRP A 116 -32.39 27.84 2.36
N GLN A 117 -32.92 28.35 3.47
CA GLN A 117 -34.34 28.38 3.77
C GLN A 117 -34.79 29.80 4.11
N LEU A 118 -35.90 30.24 3.53
CA LEU A 118 -36.58 31.46 3.95
C LEU A 118 -37.45 31.16 5.19
N ALA A 119 -37.20 31.89 6.28
CA ALA A 119 -37.91 31.71 7.55
C ALA A 119 -38.87 32.86 7.88
N SER A 120 -38.79 33.97 7.16
CA SER A 120 -39.75 35.08 7.25
C SER A 120 -41.01 34.83 6.42
N GLU A 121 -42.15 35.40 6.83
CA GLU A 121 -43.42 35.32 6.10
C GLU A 121 -43.39 36.01 4.72
N LYS A 122 -42.50 36.99 4.55
CA LYS A 122 -42.36 37.73 3.29
C LYS A 122 -41.47 36.97 2.33
N GLU A 123 -42.03 36.65 1.16
CA GLU A 123 -41.29 36.07 0.05
C GLU A 123 -40.20 37.02 -0.48
N LEU A 124 -39.11 36.44 -0.97
CA LEU A 124 -38.06 37.18 -1.65
C LEU A 124 -38.59 37.74 -2.98
N VAL A 125 -38.31 39.02 -3.27
CA VAL A 125 -38.69 39.62 -4.55
C VAL A 125 -37.59 39.37 -5.56
N LYS A 126 -37.92 38.78 -6.72
CA LYS A 126 -36.96 38.52 -7.83
C LYS A 126 -35.63 37.88 -7.37
N PRO A 127 -35.66 36.78 -6.60
CA PRO A 127 -34.45 36.04 -6.28
C PRO A 127 -33.89 35.38 -7.55
N ASP A 128 -32.61 35.04 -7.52
CA ASP A 128 -32.00 34.22 -8.57
C ASP A 128 -32.70 32.86 -8.69
N GLN A 129 -32.67 32.27 -9.89
CA GLN A 129 -33.23 30.93 -10.10
C GLN A 129 -32.44 29.88 -9.30
N ASN A 130 -33.16 28.97 -8.62
CA ASN A 130 -32.59 27.93 -7.76
C ASN A 130 -31.62 28.48 -6.71
N TRP A 131 -31.96 29.65 -6.14
CA TRP A 131 -31.12 30.32 -5.15
C TRP A 131 -30.83 29.49 -3.91
N GLN A 132 -31.71 28.55 -3.55
CA GLN A 132 -31.58 27.72 -2.37
C GLN A 132 -30.28 26.92 -2.37
N ASP A 133 -29.81 26.44 -3.52
CA ASP A 133 -28.64 25.57 -3.62
C ASP A 133 -27.34 26.34 -3.92
N LYS A 134 -27.40 27.67 -3.98
CA LYS A 134 -26.24 28.51 -4.29
C LYS A 134 -25.60 29.04 -3.02
N GLN A 135 -24.27 28.92 -2.94
CA GLN A 135 -23.48 29.54 -1.86
C GLN A 135 -23.60 31.07 -1.82
N SER A 136 -23.96 31.70 -2.94
CA SER A 136 -24.25 33.12 -3.06
C SER A 136 -25.37 33.36 -4.06
N PHE A 137 -26.30 34.26 -3.76
CA PHE A 137 -27.40 34.61 -4.66
C PHE A 137 -27.90 36.04 -4.43
N CYS A 138 -28.55 36.61 -5.43
CA CYS A 138 -29.15 37.94 -5.36
C CYS A 138 -30.67 37.90 -5.22
N PHE A 139 -31.23 38.89 -4.53
CA PHE A 139 -32.67 39.16 -4.49
C PHE A 139 -32.94 40.67 -4.32
N THR A 140 -34.20 41.08 -4.44
CA THR A 140 -34.66 42.45 -4.16
C THR A 140 -35.35 42.50 -2.80
N MET A 141 -34.98 43.47 -1.96
CA MET A 141 -35.52 43.63 -0.61
C MET A 141 -37.04 43.86 -0.63
N PRO A 142 -37.85 43.00 0.01
CA PRO A 142 -39.30 43.19 0.13
C PRO A 142 -39.66 44.29 1.14
N GLU A 143 -40.95 44.63 1.19
CA GLU A 143 -41.52 45.41 2.30
C GLU A 143 -41.78 44.51 3.51
N GLY A 144 -40.72 44.20 4.23
CA GLY A 144 -40.74 43.40 5.45
C GLY A 144 -39.38 42.83 5.78
N ASP A 145 -39.22 42.39 7.02
CA ASP A 145 -37.98 41.77 7.47
C ASP A 145 -37.78 40.42 6.77
N VAL A 146 -36.52 40.12 6.44
CA VAL A 146 -36.10 38.89 5.77
C VAL A 146 -35.22 38.10 6.73
N GLU A 147 -35.69 36.90 7.10
CA GLU A 147 -34.90 35.92 7.84
C GLU A 147 -34.53 34.79 6.88
N LEU A 148 -33.23 34.60 6.67
CA LEU A 148 -32.69 33.46 5.94
C LEU A 148 -31.99 32.52 6.90
N ARG A 149 -31.95 31.22 6.58
CA ARG A 149 -31.22 30.20 7.32
C ARG A 149 -30.36 29.38 6.37
N ALA A 150 -29.07 29.28 6.68
CA ALA A 150 -28.13 28.47 5.90
C ALA A 150 -27.91 27.12 6.60
N PHE A 151 -28.17 26.03 5.89
CA PHE A 151 -27.98 24.67 6.39
C PHE A 151 -26.70 24.06 5.85
N PHE A 152 -25.98 23.37 6.73
CA PHE A 152 -24.70 22.72 6.43
C PHE A 152 -24.70 21.30 6.97
N THR A 153 -23.99 20.43 6.27
CA THR A 153 -23.61 19.10 6.76
C THR A 153 -22.17 19.13 7.23
N THR A 154 -21.92 18.69 8.46
CA THR A 154 -20.56 18.44 8.95
C THR A 154 -20.07 17.10 8.43
N LEU A 155 -18.87 17.08 7.86
CA LEU A 155 -18.19 15.89 7.36
C LEU A 155 -17.11 15.44 8.36
N TYR A 156 -16.71 14.18 8.28
CA TYR A 156 -15.75 13.58 9.20
C TYR A 156 -14.71 12.73 8.47
N ASP A 157 -13.52 12.62 9.06
CA ASP A 157 -12.46 11.78 8.53
C ASP A 157 -12.77 10.29 8.71
N VAL A 158 -12.44 9.51 7.68
CA VAL A 158 -12.18 8.09 7.74
C VAL A 158 -10.69 7.88 7.48
N ASN A 159 -10.00 7.25 8.42
CA ASN A 159 -8.59 6.88 8.28
C ASN A 159 -8.47 5.36 8.36
N VAL A 160 -7.67 4.76 7.49
CA VAL A 160 -7.41 3.32 7.46
C VAL A 160 -5.91 3.09 7.47
N THR A 161 -5.42 2.26 8.38
CA THR A 161 -4.02 1.83 8.47
C THR A 161 -3.93 0.35 8.13
N HIS A 162 -2.92 -0.03 7.33
CA HIS A 162 -2.73 -1.40 6.81
C HIS A 162 -3.93 -1.92 6.02
N GLY A 163 -4.63 -1.01 5.34
CA GLY A 163 -5.78 -1.30 4.50
C GLY A 163 -6.15 -0.07 3.68
N THR A 164 -7.21 -0.19 2.91
CA THR A 164 -7.66 0.85 1.98
C THR A 164 -9.17 1.08 2.08
N ILE A 165 -9.60 2.29 1.73
CA ILE A 165 -11.00 2.67 1.56
C ILE A 165 -11.32 2.47 0.09
N VAL A 166 -12.22 1.53 -0.23
CA VAL A 166 -12.56 1.16 -1.60
C VAL A 166 -13.30 2.33 -2.28
N ASP A 167 -12.86 2.70 -3.48
CA ASP A 167 -13.53 3.70 -4.30
C ASP A 167 -14.71 3.08 -5.08
N GLU A 168 -15.53 3.90 -5.72
CA GLU A 168 -16.70 3.42 -6.49
C GLU A 168 -16.32 2.58 -7.72
N ASN A 169 -15.05 2.60 -8.14
CA ASN A 169 -14.53 1.87 -9.29
C ASN A 169 -13.76 0.58 -8.91
N GLY A 170 -13.53 0.32 -7.62
CA GLY A 170 -12.95 -0.91 -7.08
C GLY A 170 -11.42 -1.05 -7.19
N ASP A 171 -10.70 -0.10 -7.80
CA ASP A 171 -9.32 -0.33 -8.25
C ASP A 171 -8.23 0.46 -7.49
N THR A 172 -8.55 1.58 -6.83
CA THR A 172 -7.54 2.41 -6.13
C THR A 172 -8.06 2.98 -4.82
N GLY A 173 -8.02 2.16 -3.76
CA GLY A 173 -8.45 2.64 -2.45
C GLY A 173 -7.44 3.58 -1.78
N THR A 174 -7.91 4.73 -1.29
CA THR A 174 -7.09 5.65 -0.48
C THR A 174 -7.10 5.24 1.00
N SER A 175 -6.11 5.64 1.79
CA SER A 175 -6.08 5.39 3.25
C SER A 175 -6.80 6.48 4.06
N LYS A 176 -7.19 7.58 3.42
CA LYS A 176 -7.89 8.69 4.05
C LYS A 176 -8.99 9.23 3.15
N LYS A 177 -10.15 9.53 3.73
CA LYS A 177 -11.31 10.12 3.04
C LYS A 177 -12.13 10.99 4.00
N ILE A 178 -12.73 12.08 3.50
CA ILE A 178 -13.70 12.88 4.25
C ILE A 178 -15.11 12.50 3.77
N VAL A 179 -15.98 12.13 4.71
CA VAL A 179 -17.27 11.48 4.40
C VAL A 179 -18.42 12.10 5.20
N LYS A 180 -19.61 12.14 4.60
CA LYS A 180 -20.85 12.58 5.25
C LYS A 180 -21.35 11.51 6.23
N PRO A 181 -21.88 11.88 7.41
CA PRO A 181 -22.67 10.97 8.21
C PRO A 181 -23.78 10.29 7.38
N GLY A 182 -23.99 9.01 7.62
CA GLY A 182 -24.98 8.20 6.90
C GLY A 182 -24.53 7.65 5.55
N GLN A 183 -23.44 8.13 4.97
CA GLN A 183 -22.90 7.60 3.71
C GLN A 183 -22.23 6.24 3.97
N LEU A 184 -22.39 5.30 3.02
CA LEU A 184 -21.74 4.00 3.08
C LEU A 184 -20.25 4.11 2.70
N VAL A 185 -19.41 3.43 3.46
CA VAL A 185 -17.96 3.36 3.26
C VAL A 185 -17.53 1.91 3.33
N THR A 186 -16.85 1.45 2.28
CA THR A 186 -16.26 0.11 2.21
C THR A 186 -14.77 0.20 2.45
N VAL A 187 -14.25 -0.68 3.31
CA VAL A 187 -12.83 -0.78 3.60
C VAL A 187 -12.34 -2.21 3.41
N ARG A 188 -11.09 -2.35 3.01
CA ARG A 188 -10.43 -3.63 2.75
C ARG A 188 -9.08 -3.69 3.45
N ALA A 189 -8.83 -4.80 4.14
CA ALA A 189 -7.57 -5.03 4.83
C ALA A 189 -6.50 -5.44 3.82
N GLU A 190 -5.28 -4.94 4.02
CA GLU A 190 -4.12 -5.49 3.35
C GLU A 190 -3.75 -6.82 4.02
N SER A 191 -3.65 -7.88 3.22
CA SER A 191 -3.31 -9.22 3.71
C SER A 191 -2.39 -9.88 2.69
N THR A 192 -1.20 -10.25 3.13
CA THR A 192 -0.23 -11.04 2.35
C THR A 192 0.05 -12.36 3.06
N GLU A 193 0.85 -13.24 2.46
CA GLU A 193 1.29 -14.47 3.13
C GLU A 193 2.18 -14.18 4.34
N GLU A 194 3.01 -13.14 4.27
CA GLU A 194 3.93 -12.76 5.35
C GLU A 194 3.21 -11.99 6.48
N ASN A 195 2.13 -11.29 6.12
CA ASN A 195 1.36 -10.43 7.02
C ASN A 195 -0.13 -10.71 6.83
N PRO A 196 -0.65 -11.84 7.33
CA PRO A 196 -2.07 -12.16 7.22
C PRO A 196 -2.89 -11.19 8.07
N PHE A 197 -4.03 -10.79 7.54
CA PHE A 197 -5.02 -10.04 8.30
C PHE A 197 -5.58 -10.88 9.45
N LEU A 198 -5.58 -10.32 10.66
CA LEU A 198 -6.16 -10.93 11.86
C LEU A 198 -7.56 -10.37 12.15
N GLN A 199 -7.64 -9.06 12.37
CA GLN A 199 -8.89 -8.36 12.66
C GLN A 199 -8.73 -6.85 12.53
N TRP A 200 -9.84 -6.12 12.47
CA TRP A 200 -9.88 -4.67 12.58
C TRP A 200 -10.00 -4.21 14.04
N THR A 201 -9.28 -3.15 14.35
CA THR A 201 -9.49 -2.33 15.55
C THR A 201 -9.89 -0.92 15.15
N TYR A 202 -10.55 -0.18 16.04
CA TYR A 202 -10.93 1.19 15.78
C TYR A 202 -10.52 2.15 16.90
N THR A 203 -10.30 3.41 16.52
CA THR A 203 -10.18 4.54 17.45
C THR A 203 -11.11 5.67 17.01
N GLY A 204 -11.52 6.52 17.95
CA GLY A 204 -12.54 7.55 17.70
C GLY A 204 -13.96 6.98 17.79
N LYS A 205 -14.75 7.14 16.73
CA LYS A 205 -16.10 6.57 16.64
C LYS A 205 -16.07 5.17 16.03
N ALA A 206 -16.91 4.30 16.59
CA ALA A 206 -17.12 2.96 16.04
C ALA A 206 -17.88 3.06 14.70
N PRO A 207 -17.56 2.18 13.73
CA PRO A 207 -18.39 1.98 12.54
C PRO A 207 -19.84 1.66 12.92
N VAL A 208 -20.81 2.23 12.19
CA VAL A 208 -22.23 1.94 12.38
C VAL A 208 -22.68 0.89 11.36
N GLU A 209 -23.49 -0.05 11.82
CA GLU A 209 -24.03 -1.13 10.99
C GLU A 209 -24.80 -0.55 9.79
N PRO A 210 -24.55 -1.04 8.56
CA PRO A 210 -25.34 -0.66 7.39
C PRO A 210 -26.73 -1.29 7.47
N ASP A 211 -27.65 -0.82 6.63
CA ASP A 211 -29.05 -1.30 6.65
C ASP A 211 -29.16 -2.79 6.29
N ASP A 212 -28.21 -3.34 5.52
CA ASP A 212 -28.10 -4.76 5.16
C ASP A 212 -27.41 -5.64 6.24
N GLY A 213 -27.00 -5.05 7.35
CA GLY A 213 -26.33 -5.73 8.47
C GLY A 213 -24.83 -5.97 8.28
N TRP A 214 -24.20 -6.51 9.33
CA TRP A 214 -22.78 -6.90 9.29
C TRP A 214 -22.53 -8.20 8.50
N PRO A 215 -21.30 -8.40 7.96
CA PRO A 215 -20.91 -9.70 7.41
C PRO A 215 -20.93 -10.80 8.48
N GLU A 216 -20.98 -12.05 8.03
CA GLU A 216 -20.92 -13.23 8.90
C GLU A 216 -19.62 -13.24 9.74
N GLY A 217 -19.75 -13.42 11.05
CA GLY A 217 -18.64 -13.30 12.01
C GLY A 217 -18.38 -11.87 12.53
N GLY A 218 -19.11 -10.87 12.02
CA GLY A 218 -18.95 -9.47 12.39
C GLY A 218 -17.91 -8.74 11.54
N TRP A 219 -17.91 -7.41 11.62
CA TRP A 219 -17.05 -6.58 10.77
C TRP A 219 -15.57 -6.67 11.14
N GLN A 220 -15.25 -6.93 12.42
CA GLN A 220 -13.88 -6.97 12.89
C GLN A 220 -13.06 -8.07 12.21
N THR A 221 -13.64 -9.23 11.93
CA THR A 221 -12.92 -10.37 11.33
C THR A 221 -13.08 -10.45 9.82
N SER A 222 -13.80 -9.51 9.20
CA SER A 222 -13.98 -9.51 7.75
C SER A 222 -12.82 -8.79 7.06
N LYS A 223 -12.20 -9.46 6.08
CA LYS A 223 -11.15 -8.86 5.23
C LYS A 223 -11.64 -7.61 4.50
N GLU A 224 -12.94 -7.55 4.20
CA GLU A 224 -13.59 -6.40 3.58
C GLU A 224 -14.97 -6.22 4.19
N PHE A 225 -15.35 -4.99 4.53
CA PHE A 225 -16.69 -4.71 5.04
C PHE A 225 -17.13 -3.28 4.73
N THR A 226 -18.45 -3.08 4.74
CA THR A 226 -19.08 -1.78 4.53
C THR A 226 -19.75 -1.32 5.81
N PHE A 227 -19.61 -0.04 6.14
CA PHE A 227 -20.27 0.58 7.29
C PHE A 227 -20.92 1.91 6.92
N LYS A 228 -21.87 2.34 7.76
CA LYS A 228 -22.49 3.66 7.68
C LYS A 228 -21.67 4.66 8.47
N MET A 229 -21.27 5.77 7.86
CA MET A 229 -20.43 6.76 8.51
C MET A 229 -21.16 7.38 9.73
N PRO A 230 -20.58 7.34 10.95
CA PRO A 230 -21.15 7.99 12.12
C PRO A 230 -20.94 9.51 12.13
N GLU A 231 -21.58 10.19 13.08
CA GLU A 231 -21.25 11.58 13.45
C GLU A 231 -19.95 11.63 14.28
N GLY A 232 -18.82 11.46 13.59
CA GLY A 232 -17.48 11.60 14.16
C GLY A 232 -16.42 10.86 13.37
N THR A 233 -15.16 11.20 13.63
CA THR A 233 -14.01 10.58 12.98
C THR A 233 -13.94 9.08 13.28
N VAL A 234 -13.77 8.28 12.22
CA VAL A 234 -13.54 6.84 12.29
C VAL A 234 -12.09 6.58 11.88
N THR A 235 -11.34 5.89 12.73
CA THR A 235 -10.00 5.42 12.38
C THR A 235 -9.97 3.92 12.56
N LEU A 236 -9.63 3.19 11.51
CA LEU A 236 -9.55 1.74 11.45
C LEU A 236 -8.11 1.30 11.24
N GLU A 237 -7.71 0.25 11.94
CA GLU A 237 -6.40 -0.37 11.78
C GLU A 237 -6.59 -1.87 11.57
N ALA A 238 -6.10 -2.38 10.45
CA ALA A 238 -6.04 -3.81 10.20
C ALA A 238 -4.86 -4.39 10.98
N GLN A 239 -5.17 -5.10 12.05
CA GLN A 239 -4.19 -5.86 12.81
C GLN A 239 -3.73 -7.05 11.97
N ARG A 240 -2.43 -7.28 11.98
CA ARG A 240 -1.78 -8.41 11.30
C ARG A 240 -1.42 -9.46 12.32
N ASP A 241 -1.49 -10.72 11.93
CA ASP A 241 -0.91 -11.79 12.74
C ASP A 241 0.60 -11.78 12.59
N GLN A 242 1.33 -12.04 13.68
CA GLN A 242 2.78 -12.18 13.61
C GLN A 242 3.09 -13.62 13.20
N LEU A 243 3.58 -13.78 11.98
CA LEU A 243 4.07 -15.06 11.47
C LEU A 243 5.59 -15.10 11.48
N TYR A 244 6.12 -16.31 11.52
CA TYR A 244 7.53 -16.62 11.41
C TYR A 244 7.76 -17.60 10.27
N LYS A 245 8.91 -17.51 9.61
CA LYS A 245 9.23 -18.35 8.46
C LYS A 245 9.88 -19.65 8.90
N VAL A 246 9.35 -20.76 8.44
CA VAL A 246 10.03 -22.07 8.39
C VAL A 246 10.67 -22.22 7.02
N SER A 247 11.96 -22.54 6.98
CA SER A 247 12.73 -22.75 5.76
C SER A 247 13.56 -24.03 5.89
N ILE A 248 13.49 -24.88 4.88
CA ILE A 248 14.24 -26.13 4.83
C ILE A 248 15.17 -26.08 3.63
N ASN A 249 16.46 -26.24 3.89
CA ASN A 249 17.49 -26.38 2.87
C ASN A 249 17.85 -27.86 2.72
N ASP A 250 17.46 -28.46 1.61
CA ASP A 250 17.85 -29.82 1.26
C ASP A 250 18.09 -29.92 -0.25
N SER A 251 19.36 -30.03 -0.63
CA SER A 251 19.74 -30.17 -2.03
C SER A 251 19.48 -31.57 -2.58
N LEU A 252 19.54 -32.60 -1.72
CA LEU A 252 19.53 -34.02 -2.12
C LEU A 252 18.18 -34.70 -1.87
N GLY A 253 17.41 -34.22 -0.90
CA GLY A 253 16.08 -34.71 -0.59
C GLY A 253 14.94 -33.92 -1.22
N SER A 254 13.77 -34.55 -1.24
CA SER A 254 12.46 -33.99 -1.52
C SER A 254 11.80 -33.60 -0.21
N VAL A 255 11.60 -32.30 0.00
CA VAL A 255 11.09 -31.75 1.26
C VAL A 255 9.58 -31.61 1.22
N THR A 256 8.93 -31.92 2.34
CA THR A 256 7.54 -31.55 2.61
C THR A 256 7.42 -30.78 3.93
N ILE A 257 6.52 -29.79 3.96
CA ILE A 257 6.14 -29.05 5.16
C ILE A 257 4.62 -29.15 5.32
N ASN A 258 4.17 -29.72 6.44
CA ASN A 258 2.78 -30.10 6.72
C ASN A 258 2.18 -31.00 5.61
N GLY A 259 2.99 -31.94 5.09
CA GLY A 259 2.58 -32.90 4.06
C GLY A 259 2.58 -32.37 2.62
N GLU A 260 2.72 -31.06 2.42
CA GLU A 260 2.79 -30.44 1.09
C GLU A 260 4.25 -30.30 0.61
N PRO A 261 4.55 -30.58 -0.67
CA PRO A 261 5.89 -30.42 -1.22
C PRO A 261 6.27 -28.94 -1.38
N ARG A 262 6.97 -28.39 -0.38
CA ARG A 262 7.46 -27.01 -0.33
C ARG A 262 8.70 -26.91 0.57
N SER A 263 9.57 -25.96 0.28
CA SER A 263 10.79 -25.70 1.05
C SER A 263 10.65 -24.58 2.09
N SER A 264 9.55 -23.82 2.08
CA SER A 264 9.28 -22.82 3.11
C SER A 264 7.78 -22.60 3.37
N LEU A 265 7.46 -22.09 4.56
CA LEU A 265 6.11 -21.79 5.02
C LEU A 265 6.12 -20.70 6.10
N TRP A 266 5.17 -19.76 6.06
CA TRP A 266 4.91 -18.81 7.15
C TRP A 266 3.89 -19.39 8.14
N VAL A 267 4.23 -19.40 9.43
CA VAL A 267 3.46 -20.07 10.48
C VAL A 267 3.37 -19.19 11.73
N LYS A 268 2.25 -19.23 12.44
CA LYS A 268 2.06 -18.47 13.68
C LYS A 268 2.80 -19.13 14.83
N GLU A 269 3.33 -18.34 15.76
CA GLU A 269 3.91 -18.88 17.00
C GLU A 269 2.96 -19.88 17.69
N GLY A 270 3.51 -21.02 18.11
CA GLY A 270 2.80 -22.08 18.80
C GLY A 270 2.04 -23.05 17.88
N GLU A 271 1.82 -22.73 16.61
CA GLU A 271 1.22 -23.66 15.65
C GLU A 271 2.15 -24.83 15.34
N THR A 272 1.54 -25.99 15.08
CA THR A 272 2.26 -27.23 14.81
C THR A 272 2.77 -27.27 13.38
N VAL A 273 4.06 -27.56 13.23
CA VAL A 273 4.74 -27.73 11.95
C VAL A 273 5.33 -29.13 11.88
N THR A 274 5.05 -29.83 10.79
CA THR A 274 5.66 -31.13 10.48
C THR A 274 6.58 -30.98 9.29
N VAL A 275 7.84 -31.35 9.45
CA VAL A 275 8.85 -31.33 8.40
C VAL A 275 9.22 -32.75 8.07
N ALA A 276 9.35 -33.08 6.79
CA ALA A 276 9.92 -34.33 6.35
C ALA A 276 10.82 -34.14 5.14
N THR A 277 11.86 -34.96 5.06
CA THR A 277 12.69 -35.12 3.87
C THR A 277 12.78 -36.58 3.48
N THR A 278 12.85 -36.83 2.17
CA THR A 278 13.11 -38.15 1.60
C THR A 278 14.17 -38.01 0.53
N LEU A 279 15.17 -38.89 0.53
CA LEU A 279 16.23 -38.86 -0.47
C LEU A 279 15.62 -38.99 -1.87
N LYS A 280 16.05 -38.15 -2.82
CA LYS A 280 15.61 -38.28 -4.22
C LYS A 280 16.13 -39.58 -4.82
N ASP A 281 15.37 -40.11 -5.78
CA ASP A 281 15.79 -41.27 -6.55
C ASP A 281 17.14 -40.99 -7.24
N GLY A 282 18.02 -42.00 -7.27
CA GLY A 282 19.37 -41.89 -7.85
C GLY A 282 20.48 -41.50 -6.86
N TYR A 283 20.16 -41.16 -5.61
CA TYR A 283 21.15 -41.01 -4.54
C TYR A 283 21.12 -42.22 -3.59
N TRP A 284 22.23 -42.46 -2.88
CA TRP A 284 22.43 -43.64 -2.01
C TRP A 284 22.87 -43.27 -0.59
N MET A 285 22.73 -42.00 -0.22
CA MET A 285 23.20 -41.47 1.06
C MET A 285 22.17 -41.72 2.18
N GLU A 286 22.65 -41.85 3.40
CA GLU A 286 21.81 -42.00 4.59
C GLU A 286 21.62 -40.64 5.26
N PHE A 287 20.38 -40.34 5.67
CA PHE A 287 20.09 -39.15 6.46
C PHE A 287 20.84 -39.23 7.80
N THR A 288 21.56 -38.17 8.15
CA THR A 288 22.38 -38.13 9.37
C THR A 288 21.71 -37.30 10.44
N ASN A 289 21.51 -36.01 10.18
CA ASN A 289 20.82 -35.12 11.09
C ASN A 289 20.31 -33.83 10.43
N TRP A 290 19.50 -33.09 11.18
CA TRP A 290 19.14 -31.71 10.92
C TRP A 290 20.11 -30.75 11.62
N THR A 291 20.53 -29.69 10.93
CA THR A 291 21.31 -28.58 11.50
C THR A 291 20.56 -27.26 11.32
N ALA A 292 20.57 -26.41 12.34
CA ALA A 292 20.03 -25.06 12.24
C ALA A 292 21.03 -24.13 11.55
N GLN A 293 20.56 -23.24 10.68
CA GLN A 293 21.41 -22.20 10.10
C GLN A 293 21.74 -21.12 11.15
N ASP A 294 22.85 -20.40 10.96
CA ASP A 294 23.24 -19.29 11.83
C ASP A 294 22.12 -18.23 11.90
N GLY A 295 21.71 -17.89 13.12
CA GLY A 295 20.62 -16.93 13.39
C GLY A 295 19.21 -17.53 13.37
N SER A 296 19.05 -18.82 13.07
CA SER A 296 17.77 -19.53 13.19
C SER A 296 17.35 -19.69 14.65
N ALA A 297 16.06 -19.50 14.93
CA ALA A 297 15.45 -19.97 16.16
C ALA A 297 15.46 -21.51 16.20
N ALA A 298 15.50 -22.07 17.41
CA ALA A 298 15.40 -23.51 17.61
C ALA A 298 13.92 -23.94 17.58
N PRO A 299 13.58 -25.09 16.97
CA PRO A 299 12.24 -25.67 17.05
C PRO A 299 11.74 -25.74 18.51
N MET A 300 10.52 -25.27 18.78
CA MET A 300 9.92 -25.32 20.12
C MET A 300 9.14 -26.63 20.30
N GLU A 301 9.32 -27.29 21.46
CA GLU A 301 8.69 -28.59 21.76
C GLU A 301 8.76 -29.60 20.59
N PRO A 302 9.95 -29.86 20.02
CA PRO A 302 10.07 -30.83 18.95
C PRO A 302 9.93 -32.27 19.49
N ASP A 303 9.60 -33.20 18.60
CA ASP A 303 9.59 -34.63 18.92
C ASP A 303 10.92 -35.11 19.53
N GLU A 304 10.86 -36.15 20.37
CA GLU A 304 12.07 -36.75 20.94
C GLU A 304 12.98 -37.32 19.84
N GLY A 305 14.26 -36.93 19.84
CA GLY A 305 15.22 -37.38 18.83
C GLY A 305 15.02 -36.79 17.44
N TRP A 306 14.27 -35.69 17.31
CA TRP A 306 13.94 -35.06 16.03
C TRP A 306 15.14 -34.80 15.12
N GLN A 307 16.31 -34.47 15.68
CA GLN A 307 17.49 -34.14 14.88
C GLN A 307 17.91 -35.29 13.96
N THR A 308 17.67 -36.54 14.34
CA THR A 308 18.09 -37.73 13.58
C THR A 308 16.93 -38.41 12.86
N SER A 309 15.72 -37.83 12.89
CA SER A 309 14.56 -38.35 12.19
C SER A 309 14.39 -37.68 10.83
N THR A 310 14.06 -38.46 9.81
CA THR A 310 13.74 -37.94 8.46
C THR A 310 12.42 -37.17 8.43
N ALA A 311 11.56 -37.36 9.44
CA ALA A 311 10.36 -36.57 9.65
C ALA A 311 10.15 -36.28 11.14
N PHE A 312 9.75 -35.06 11.47
CA PHE A 312 9.45 -34.68 12.84
C PHE A 312 8.50 -33.50 12.90
N THR A 313 7.87 -33.32 14.05
CA THR A 313 6.94 -32.26 14.36
C THR A 313 7.49 -31.37 15.46
N PHE A 314 7.15 -30.08 15.42
CA PHE A 314 7.47 -29.10 16.45
C PHE A 314 6.42 -27.98 16.46
N LYS A 315 6.41 -27.14 17.49
CA LYS A 315 5.64 -25.89 17.53
C LYS A 315 6.49 -24.72 17.04
N MET A 316 5.90 -23.80 16.29
CA MET A 316 6.63 -22.64 15.80
C MET A 316 7.09 -21.74 16.96
N PRO A 317 8.39 -21.43 17.10
CA PRO A 317 8.89 -20.50 18.11
C PRO A 317 8.62 -19.03 17.72
N ALA A 318 8.89 -18.10 18.63
CA ALA A 318 8.91 -16.66 18.38
C ALA A 318 10.14 -16.20 17.54
N GLY A 319 10.40 -16.87 16.41
CA GLY A 319 11.51 -16.57 15.52
C GLY A 319 11.56 -17.49 14.29
N ASP A 320 12.23 -17.05 13.23
CA ASP A 320 12.35 -17.85 12.00
C ASP A 320 13.15 -19.13 12.24
N VAL A 321 12.68 -20.24 11.70
CA VAL A 321 13.32 -21.56 11.80
C VAL A 321 13.88 -21.94 10.43
N SER A 322 15.20 -22.02 10.31
CA SER A 322 15.90 -22.46 9.10
C SER A 322 16.73 -23.70 9.40
N LEU A 323 16.37 -24.82 8.77
CA LEU A 323 16.99 -26.12 8.98
C LEU A 323 17.62 -26.65 7.69
N THR A 324 18.73 -27.36 7.82
CA THR A 324 19.42 -28.02 6.71
C THR A 324 19.47 -29.51 6.96
N ALA A 325 19.02 -30.31 5.98
CA ALA A 325 19.13 -31.76 6.04
C ALA A 325 20.58 -32.17 5.75
N GLN A 326 21.17 -33.03 6.57
CA GLN A 326 22.53 -33.53 6.37
C GLN A 326 22.49 -35.01 5.96
N TRP A 327 23.28 -35.33 4.95
CA TRP A 327 23.36 -36.65 4.35
C TRP A 327 24.80 -37.17 4.42
N SER A 328 24.96 -38.45 4.75
CA SER A 328 26.26 -39.11 4.81
C SER A 328 26.28 -40.33 3.91
N ALA A 329 27.41 -40.55 3.26
CA ALA A 329 27.64 -41.73 2.47
C ALA A 329 28.34 -42.80 3.33
N SER A 330 27.70 -43.96 3.51
CA SER A 330 28.32 -45.08 4.21
C SER A 330 29.39 -45.74 3.33
N PRO A 331 30.66 -45.86 3.76
CA PRO A 331 31.76 -46.43 2.95
C PRO A 331 31.63 -47.93 2.68
N VAL A 332 30.62 -48.59 3.28
CA VAL A 332 30.43 -50.05 3.21
C VAL A 332 29.43 -50.47 2.13
N ALA A 333 28.56 -49.56 1.68
CA ALA A 333 27.64 -49.81 0.58
C ALA A 333 28.31 -49.44 -0.73
N LYS A 334 29.07 -50.38 -1.32
CA LYS A 334 29.53 -50.25 -2.71
C LYS A 334 28.28 -50.12 -3.59
N PRO A 335 28.11 -49.02 -4.34
CA PRO A 335 27.14 -48.99 -5.41
C PRO A 335 27.70 -49.90 -6.50
N ASP A 336 27.19 -51.12 -6.54
CA ASP A 336 27.56 -52.20 -7.46
C ASP A 336 28.90 -52.93 -7.15
N PRO A 337 28.87 -54.22 -6.74
CA PRO A 337 30.07 -55.02 -6.59
C PRO A 337 30.75 -55.37 -7.94
N ASP A 338 30.10 -55.13 -9.08
CA ASP A 338 30.60 -55.48 -10.41
C ASP A 338 31.23 -54.28 -11.17
N GLU A 339 31.19 -53.06 -10.61
CA GLU A 339 31.86 -51.89 -11.19
C GLU A 339 33.34 -51.83 -10.71
N PRO A 340 34.34 -51.79 -11.63
CA PRO A 340 35.73 -51.71 -11.22
C PRO A 340 35.99 -50.39 -10.49
N LEU A 341 36.70 -50.48 -9.36
CA LEU A 341 37.26 -49.30 -8.70
C LEU A 341 38.24 -48.63 -9.67
N ASP A 342 38.42 -47.31 -9.54
CA ASP A 342 39.47 -46.58 -10.24
C ASP A 342 40.83 -47.08 -9.70
N GLU A 343 41.38 -48.17 -10.26
CA GLU A 343 42.51 -48.94 -9.72
C GLU A 343 43.84 -48.15 -9.63
N ASP A 344 43.95 -46.99 -10.28
CA ASP A 344 45.19 -46.19 -10.35
C ASP A 344 45.34 -45.14 -9.22
N PHE A 345 44.48 -45.18 -8.19
CA PHE A 345 44.70 -44.43 -6.95
C PHE A 345 44.58 -45.36 -5.73
N GLY A 346 45.59 -46.21 -5.56
CA GLY A 346 45.86 -46.85 -4.28
C GLY A 346 46.20 -45.80 -3.23
N VAL A 347 45.20 -45.38 -2.45
CA VAL A 347 45.44 -44.82 -1.12
C VAL A 347 45.04 -45.90 -0.14
N GLU A 348 46.04 -46.60 0.40
CA GLU A 348 45.86 -47.26 1.70
C GLU A 348 45.30 -46.23 2.69
N PRO A 349 44.40 -46.63 3.61
CA PRO A 349 43.89 -45.72 4.62
C PRO A 349 45.07 -45.18 5.45
N ALA A 350 45.41 -43.91 5.27
CA ALA A 350 46.40 -43.27 6.11
C ALA A 350 45.83 -43.15 7.55
N PRO A 351 46.58 -43.54 8.58
CA PRO A 351 46.13 -43.38 9.95
C PRO A 351 46.01 -41.89 10.33
N MET A 352 45.10 -41.67 11.27
CA MET A 352 44.36 -40.44 11.62
C MET A 352 45.15 -39.18 12.00
N ASP A 353 46.47 -39.08 11.80
CA ASP A 353 47.27 -38.08 12.53
C ASP A 353 48.23 -37.22 11.69
N THR A 354 47.89 -36.92 10.44
CA THR A 354 48.66 -35.93 9.67
C THR A 354 47.83 -34.68 9.39
N ALA A 355 48.08 -33.65 10.19
CA ALA A 355 47.80 -32.27 9.87
C ALA A 355 48.57 -31.87 8.58
N GLY A 356 47.95 -32.08 7.42
CA GLY A 356 48.56 -31.76 6.13
C GLY A 356 47.99 -32.57 4.99
N GLY A 357 46.75 -32.29 4.60
CA GLY A 357 46.09 -32.94 3.47
C GLY A 357 44.77 -32.26 3.16
N THR A 358 44.82 -31.06 2.61
CA THR A 358 43.65 -30.29 2.15
C THR A 358 42.99 -31.00 0.97
N ILE A 359 42.02 -31.86 1.25
CA ILE A 359 41.02 -32.28 0.25
C ILE A 359 39.80 -31.40 0.48
N ALA A 360 39.58 -30.49 -0.47
CA ALA A 360 38.50 -29.52 -0.43
C ALA A 360 37.15 -30.24 -0.41
N ALA A 361 36.41 -30.10 0.69
CA ALA A 361 35.02 -30.48 0.78
C ALA A 361 34.22 -29.62 -0.20
N VAL A 362 33.64 -30.22 -1.24
CA VAL A 362 32.59 -29.56 -2.02
C VAL A 362 31.32 -29.68 -1.19
N ALA A 363 30.95 -28.58 -0.54
CA ALA A 363 29.71 -28.47 0.23
C ALA A 363 28.52 -28.47 -0.73
N VAL A 364 28.03 -29.65 -1.11
CA VAL A 364 26.65 -29.80 -1.56
C VAL A 364 25.83 -29.98 -0.28
N GLY A 365 25.33 -28.87 0.27
CA GLY A 365 24.38 -28.89 1.40
C GLY A 365 24.86 -29.52 2.72
N GLY A 366 26.15 -29.39 3.09
CA GLY A 366 26.63 -29.75 4.44
C GLY A 366 27.12 -31.19 4.67
N ALA A 367 27.45 -31.97 3.63
CA ALA A 367 28.10 -33.26 3.85
C ALA A 367 29.57 -33.11 4.31
N ALA A 368 29.91 -33.62 5.51
CA ALA A 368 31.30 -33.88 5.89
C ALA A 368 31.72 -35.25 5.34
N ILE A 369 32.32 -35.27 4.14
CA ILE A 369 32.71 -36.52 3.46
C ILE A 369 34.11 -36.96 3.93
N TRP A 370 34.21 -38.11 4.59
CA TRP A 370 35.45 -38.88 4.75
C TRP A 370 35.40 -40.08 3.79
N GLY A 371 36.24 -40.05 2.74
CA GLY A 371 36.24 -41.01 1.60
C GLY A 371 36.13 -40.31 0.24
N GLY A 372 36.89 -39.23 0.05
CA GLY A 372 36.47 -38.02 -0.69
C GLY A 372 36.43 -38.01 -2.22
N TYR A 373 36.85 -39.05 -2.96
CA TYR A 373 36.90 -38.96 -4.43
C TYR A 373 35.70 -39.61 -5.12
N GLU A 374 35.45 -40.90 -4.88
CA GLU A 374 34.44 -41.64 -5.62
C GLU A 374 33.02 -41.20 -5.25
N ILE A 375 32.81 -40.90 -3.97
CA ILE A 375 31.53 -40.44 -3.43
C ILE A 375 31.19 -39.04 -3.94
N ALA A 376 32.15 -38.11 -3.84
CA ALA A 376 31.95 -36.73 -4.27
C ALA A 376 31.72 -36.63 -5.78
N THR A 377 32.47 -37.38 -6.59
CA THR A 377 32.31 -37.36 -8.05
C THR A 377 30.99 -37.99 -8.50
N ARG A 378 30.52 -39.07 -7.87
CA ARG A 378 29.18 -39.63 -8.17
C ARG A 378 28.05 -38.67 -7.82
N VAL A 379 28.12 -37.98 -6.66
CA VAL A 379 27.11 -36.96 -6.28
C VAL A 379 27.08 -35.81 -7.29
N ILE A 380 28.25 -35.28 -7.67
CA ILE A 380 28.35 -34.23 -8.69
C ILE A 380 27.76 -34.72 -10.03
N LEU A 381 28.08 -35.95 -10.44
CA LEU A 381 27.60 -36.51 -11.71
C LEU A 381 26.08 -36.75 -11.72
N HIS A 382 25.48 -37.23 -10.64
CA HIS A 382 24.02 -37.34 -10.56
C HIS A 382 23.30 -35.99 -10.60
N SER A 383 23.95 -34.91 -10.14
CA SER A 383 23.42 -33.56 -10.25
C SER A 383 23.62 -32.95 -11.65
N LEU A 384 24.70 -33.31 -12.35
CA LEU A 384 25.07 -32.75 -13.66
C LEU A 384 24.41 -33.48 -14.83
N LEU A 385 24.35 -34.82 -14.78
CA LEU A 385 23.85 -35.65 -15.87
C LEU A 385 22.31 -35.69 -15.88
N PRO A 386 21.68 -35.96 -17.04
CA PRO A 386 20.23 -36.10 -17.12
C PRO A 386 19.74 -37.24 -16.22
N GLU A 387 18.59 -37.05 -15.57
CA GLU A 387 18.00 -38.01 -14.63
C GLU A 387 17.86 -39.42 -15.25
N GLY A 388 18.27 -40.45 -14.51
CA GLY A 388 18.26 -41.85 -14.98
C GLY A 388 19.43 -42.26 -15.90
N THR A 389 20.37 -41.36 -16.20
CA THR A 389 21.55 -41.67 -17.02
C THR A 389 22.58 -42.48 -16.23
N ALA A 390 23.03 -43.61 -16.77
CA ALA A 390 24.18 -44.33 -16.24
C ALA A 390 25.47 -43.53 -16.44
N ILE A 391 26.31 -43.45 -15.40
CA ILE A 391 27.60 -42.77 -15.49
C ILE A 391 28.48 -43.50 -16.53
N PRO A 392 29.02 -42.82 -17.55
CA PRO A 392 29.86 -43.46 -18.56
C PRO A 392 31.12 -44.11 -17.96
N ALA A 393 31.34 -45.39 -18.25
CA ALA A 393 32.52 -46.14 -17.83
C ALA A 393 33.68 -46.02 -18.84
N ASN A 394 33.37 -45.73 -20.11
CA ASN A 394 34.35 -45.61 -21.18
C ASN A 394 34.12 -44.38 -22.07
N ARG A 395 35.12 -44.07 -22.91
CA ARG A 395 35.15 -42.87 -23.75
C ARG A 395 34.04 -42.87 -24.80
N GLY A 396 33.68 -44.04 -25.33
CA GLY A 396 32.60 -44.20 -26.30
C GLY A 396 31.23 -43.86 -25.70
N GLN A 397 30.94 -44.38 -24.50
CA GLN A 397 29.73 -44.06 -23.74
C GLN A 397 29.64 -42.58 -23.41
N LEU A 398 30.76 -41.95 -23.01
CA LEU A 398 30.79 -40.51 -22.73
C LEU A 398 30.52 -39.68 -23.99
N ALA A 399 31.14 -40.03 -25.11
CA ALA A 399 30.92 -39.34 -26.38
C ALA A 399 29.46 -39.44 -26.84
N LEU A 400 28.88 -40.65 -26.78
CA LEU A 400 27.46 -40.88 -27.09
C LEU A 400 26.55 -40.08 -26.18
N LEU A 401 26.81 -40.05 -24.87
CA LEU A 401 26.00 -39.31 -23.91
C LEU A 401 25.98 -37.81 -24.23
N VAL A 402 27.15 -37.20 -24.44
CA VAL A 402 27.26 -35.78 -24.77
C VAL A 402 26.58 -35.47 -26.11
N TRP A 403 26.82 -36.29 -27.13
CA TRP A 403 26.25 -36.10 -28.46
C TRP A 403 24.71 -36.28 -28.48
N ASN A 404 24.19 -37.28 -27.78
CA ASN A 404 22.75 -37.47 -27.60
C ASN A 404 22.11 -36.27 -26.89
N THR A 405 22.75 -35.78 -25.83
CA THR A 405 22.27 -34.61 -25.07
C THR A 405 22.28 -33.34 -25.92
N ALA A 406 23.27 -33.19 -26.81
CA ALA A 406 23.36 -32.08 -27.76
C ALA A 406 22.36 -32.16 -28.94
N GLY A 407 21.51 -33.19 -29.01
CA GLY A 407 20.51 -33.36 -30.07
C GLY A 407 21.03 -34.04 -31.34
N ARG A 408 22.10 -34.84 -31.23
CA ARG A 408 22.73 -35.59 -32.33
C ARG A 408 23.07 -34.76 -33.58
N PRO A 409 23.80 -33.63 -33.44
CA PRO A 409 24.24 -32.84 -34.58
C PRO A 409 25.17 -33.65 -35.51
N GLU A 410 25.03 -33.47 -36.82
CA GLU A 410 25.92 -34.15 -37.79
C GLU A 410 27.34 -33.53 -37.70
N PRO A 411 28.41 -34.33 -37.59
CA PRO A 411 29.78 -33.82 -37.59
C PRO A 411 30.14 -33.14 -38.92
N ALA A 412 31.02 -32.14 -38.86
CA ALA A 412 31.48 -31.41 -40.04
C ALA A 412 32.42 -32.27 -40.92
N GLY A 413 33.20 -33.14 -40.30
CA GLY A 413 34.02 -34.16 -40.94
C GLY A 413 33.35 -35.53 -40.96
N ALA A 414 33.69 -36.34 -41.97
CA ALA A 414 33.38 -37.77 -41.91
C ALA A 414 34.16 -38.40 -40.74
N PRO A 415 33.58 -39.37 -40.00
CA PRO A 415 34.27 -40.03 -38.91
C PRO A 415 35.60 -40.62 -39.36
N ALA A 416 36.69 -40.19 -38.72
CA ALA A 416 38.06 -40.49 -39.16
C ALA A 416 38.77 -41.56 -38.30
N PHE A 417 38.05 -42.19 -37.35
CA PHE A 417 38.65 -43.09 -36.37
C PHE A 417 38.63 -44.56 -36.81
N VAL A 418 39.81 -45.17 -36.94
CA VAL A 418 39.96 -46.56 -37.40
C VAL A 418 39.56 -47.59 -36.35
N ASP A 419 39.46 -47.18 -35.08
CA ASP A 419 39.17 -48.03 -33.93
C ASP A 419 37.74 -47.91 -33.41
N VAL A 420 36.85 -47.20 -34.12
CA VAL A 420 35.43 -47.08 -33.80
C VAL A 420 34.60 -47.71 -34.92
N THR A 421 34.01 -48.87 -34.64
CA THR A 421 33.22 -49.62 -35.64
C THR A 421 31.74 -49.26 -35.64
N ASP A 422 31.21 -48.80 -34.50
CA ASP A 422 29.81 -48.40 -34.38
C ASP A 422 29.57 -47.02 -35.02
N PRO A 423 28.64 -46.90 -35.99
CA PRO A 423 28.43 -45.65 -36.73
C PRO A 423 28.01 -44.46 -35.86
N ASP A 424 27.16 -44.67 -34.86
CA ASP A 424 26.68 -43.60 -33.97
C ASP A 424 27.81 -43.15 -33.04
N THR A 425 28.59 -44.10 -32.51
CA THR A 425 29.79 -43.81 -31.70
C THR A 425 30.85 -43.09 -32.52
N ALA A 426 31.03 -43.45 -33.80
CA ALA A 426 31.98 -42.80 -34.70
C ALA A 426 31.59 -41.34 -34.98
N LYS A 427 30.29 -41.07 -35.20
CA LYS A 427 29.77 -39.70 -35.34
C LYS A 427 29.87 -38.91 -34.04
N ALA A 428 29.52 -39.51 -32.91
CA ALA A 428 29.60 -38.88 -31.60
C ALA A 428 31.03 -38.51 -31.22
N ALA A 429 31.98 -39.44 -31.44
CA ALA A 429 33.41 -39.22 -31.24
C ALA A 429 33.91 -38.08 -32.13
N GLN A 430 33.56 -38.11 -33.42
CA GLN A 430 33.99 -37.09 -34.39
C GLN A 430 33.49 -35.71 -34.00
N TRP A 431 32.20 -35.62 -33.67
CA TRP A 431 31.59 -34.37 -33.24
C TRP A 431 32.19 -33.86 -31.92
N CYS A 432 32.35 -34.71 -30.90
CA CYS A 432 32.97 -34.32 -29.63
C CYS A 432 34.42 -33.85 -29.80
N THR A 433 35.17 -34.42 -30.75
CA THR A 433 36.52 -33.93 -31.09
C THR A 433 36.49 -32.59 -31.82
N GLU A 434 35.54 -32.36 -32.72
CA GLU A 434 35.36 -31.07 -33.41
C GLU A 434 34.95 -29.95 -32.45
N GLN A 435 34.08 -30.24 -31.48
CA GLN A 435 33.72 -29.30 -30.41
C GLN A 435 34.86 -29.08 -29.39
N GLY A 436 35.96 -29.84 -29.52
CA GLY A 436 37.08 -29.81 -28.60
C GLY A 436 36.73 -30.35 -27.20
N THR A 437 35.57 -30.98 -27.00
CA THR A 437 35.16 -31.54 -25.71
C THR A 437 35.94 -32.81 -25.37
N MET A 438 36.31 -33.61 -26.38
CA MET A 438 37.10 -34.84 -26.22
C MET A 438 38.25 -34.92 -27.23
N ALA A 439 39.46 -35.25 -26.78
CA ALA A 439 40.63 -35.37 -27.66
C ALA A 439 40.77 -36.77 -28.27
N ALA A 440 41.29 -36.87 -29.49
CA ALA A 440 41.70 -38.12 -30.15
C ALA A 440 43.22 -38.18 -30.35
N LYS A 441 43.78 -39.38 -30.52
CA LYS A 441 45.21 -39.60 -30.80
C LYS A 441 45.39 -40.01 -32.26
N GLY A 442 45.65 -39.04 -33.13
CA GLY A 442 45.76 -39.30 -34.57
C GLY A 442 44.45 -39.82 -35.14
N ASP A 443 44.47 -41.00 -35.74
CA ASP A 443 43.33 -41.70 -36.32
C ASP A 443 42.61 -42.64 -35.32
N ARG A 444 42.90 -42.53 -34.01
CA ARG A 444 42.32 -43.38 -32.96
C ARG A 444 41.59 -42.57 -31.88
N PHE A 445 40.38 -43.01 -31.53
CA PHE A 445 39.56 -42.40 -30.48
C PHE A 445 39.61 -43.15 -29.13
N GLU A 446 39.96 -44.44 -29.15
CA GLU A 446 39.97 -45.35 -28.00
C GLU A 446 38.58 -45.45 -27.33
N PRO A 447 37.52 -45.90 -28.02
CA PRO A 447 36.14 -45.89 -27.48
C PRO A 447 35.97 -46.76 -26.22
N GLU A 448 36.66 -47.90 -26.16
CA GLU A 448 36.66 -48.79 -24.99
C GLU A 448 37.63 -48.33 -23.88
N GLY A 449 38.33 -47.21 -24.09
CA GLY A 449 39.24 -46.66 -23.09
C GLY A 449 38.47 -46.25 -21.83
N TRP A 450 38.92 -46.75 -20.68
CA TRP A 450 38.36 -46.40 -19.38
C TRP A 450 38.36 -44.88 -19.16
N THR A 451 37.27 -44.36 -18.60
CA THR A 451 37.09 -42.93 -18.32
C THR A 451 36.80 -42.69 -16.84
N PRO A 452 37.70 -42.03 -16.09
CA PRO A 452 37.46 -41.74 -14.68
C PRO A 452 36.37 -40.69 -14.51
N LYS A 453 35.67 -40.72 -13.38
CA LYS A 453 34.49 -39.87 -13.11
C LYS A 453 34.79 -38.38 -13.19
N PHE A 454 35.97 -37.92 -12.76
CA PHE A 454 36.35 -36.50 -12.94
C PHE A 454 36.40 -36.08 -14.40
N LYS A 455 36.77 -37.01 -15.30
CA LYS A 455 36.85 -36.74 -16.74
C LYS A 455 35.48 -36.62 -17.37
N VAL A 456 34.51 -37.40 -16.88
CA VAL A 456 33.08 -37.23 -17.23
C VAL A 456 32.61 -35.82 -16.84
N ILE A 457 32.88 -35.38 -15.61
CA ILE A 457 32.53 -34.03 -15.12
C ILE A 457 33.17 -32.94 -15.99
N GLU A 458 34.47 -33.04 -16.25
CA GLU A 458 35.22 -32.07 -17.04
C GLU A 458 34.67 -31.95 -18.46
N VAL A 459 34.43 -33.08 -19.13
CA VAL A 459 33.88 -33.11 -20.49
C VAL A 459 32.45 -32.57 -20.50
N TRP A 460 31.63 -32.91 -19.50
CA TRP A 460 30.25 -32.43 -19.38
C TRP A 460 30.19 -30.91 -19.23
N ASN A 461 30.93 -30.35 -18.28
CA ASN A 461 30.98 -28.89 -18.06
C ASN A 461 31.54 -28.13 -19.26
N LYS A 462 32.44 -28.77 -20.03
CA LYS A 462 32.97 -28.19 -21.27
C LYS A 462 31.95 -28.19 -22.40
N ALA A 463 31.14 -29.23 -22.50
CA ALA A 463 30.08 -29.36 -23.51
C ALA A 463 28.85 -28.49 -23.18
N PHE A 464 28.51 -28.39 -21.89
CA PHE A 464 27.32 -27.72 -21.37
C PHE A 464 27.71 -26.83 -20.18
N PRO A 465 28.35 -25.66 -20.43
CA PRO A 465 28.69 -24.74 -19.36
C PRO A 465 27.43 -24.23 -18.66
N ALA A 466 27.46 -24.13 -17.33
CA ALA A 466 26.39 -23.50 -16.56
C ALA A 466 26.22 -22.03 -16.99
N ALA A 467 24.98 -21.60 -17.21
CA ALA A 467 24.61 -20.25 -17.67
C ALA A 467 24.81 -19.18 -16.58
#